data_AF-A0A2Z6NC11-F1
#
_entry.id   AF-A0A2Z6NC11-F1
#
_cell.length_a   1.000
_cell.length_b   1.000
_cell.length_c   1.000
_cell.angle_alpha   90.00
_cell.angle_beta   90.00
_cell.angle_gamma   90.00
#
_symmetry.space_group_name_H-M   'P 1'
#
loop_
_entity.id
_entity.type
_entity.pdbx_description
1 polymer ?
#
loop_
_entity_poly.entity_id
_entity_poly.type
_entity_poly.pdbx_seq_one_letter_code
_entity_poly.pdbx_strand_id
1 'polypeptide(L)'
;MGDICVGCEELLESSSHLFMHCKVAHLVWYEIFKWLGVVLVMPPNLFYLFDYFSAAAFSKKSSKGFRMVWHAVLWSIWKARNNKIFNGIAVDPLEIAEEAKVVSWK
;
A
#
# COMPACT_ATOMS: atom_id res chain seq x y z
N MET A 1 -17.47 9.11 15.90
CA MET A 1 -16.47 8.22 16.51
C MET A 1 -15.90 7.39 15.37
N GLY A 2 -14.59 7.45 15.11
CA GLY A 2 -13.98 6.58 14.09
C GLY A 2 -13.60 5.23 14.69
N ASP A 3 -13.57 4.18 13.88
CA ASP A 3 -13.11 2.85 14.32
C ASP A 3 -11.58 2.84 14.43
N ILE A 4 -11.04 1.98 15.30
CA ILE A 4 -9.59 1.73 15.36
C ILE A 4 -9.18 0.93 14.12
N CYS A 5 -8.04 1.29 13.52
CA CYS A 5 -7.53 0.59 12.35
C CYS A 5 -7.20 -0.85 12.69
N VAL A 6 -7.82 -1.78 11.98
CA VAL A 6 -7.66 -3.23 12.21
C VAL A 6 -6.30 -3.78 11.77
N GLY A 7 -5.52 -2.97 11.04
CA GLY A 7 -4.15 -3.32 10.66
C GLY A 7 -3.16 -3.07 11.79
N CYS A 8 -3.19 -1.89 12.43
CA CYS A 8 -2.25 -1.57 13.51
C CYS A 8 -2.81 -1.83 14.91
N GLU A 9 -4.14 -1.83 15.06
CA GLU A 9 -4.88 -1.95 16.33
C GLU A 9 -4.53 -0.84 17.36
N GLU A 10 -3.97 0.29 16.90
CA GLU A 10 -3.43 1.37 17.76
C GLU A 10 -4.05 2.75 17.49
N LEU A 11 -4.24 3.12 16.21
CA LEU A 11 -4.69 4.45 15.80
C LEU A 11 -6.06 4.40 15.12
N LEU A 12 -6.75 5.54 15.09
CA LEU A 12 -8.02 5.67 14.38
C LEU A 12 -7.84 5.42 12.88
N GLU A 13 -8.75 4.64 12.31
CA GLU A 13 -8.80 4.40 10.88
C GLU A 13 -9.22 5.68 10.15
N SER A 14 -8.43 6.03 9.15
CA SER A 14 -8.74 7.02 8.12
C SER A 14 -8.17 6.51 6.81
N SER A 15 -8.57 7.06 5.67
CA SER A 15 -7.97 6.69 4.38
C SER A 15 -6.45 6.91 4.37
N SER A 16 -5.99 8.04 4.92
CA SER A 16 -4.55 8.33 5.01
C SER A 16 -3.83 7.35 5.94
N HIS A 17 -4.44 6.97 7.06
CA HIS A 17 -3.82 5.98 7.94
C HIS A 17 -3.81 4.60 7.29
N LEU A 18 -4.96 4.11 6.82
CA LEU A 18 -5.12 2.77 6.25
C LEU A 18 -4.16 2.51 5.08
N PHE A 19 -4.06 3.44 4.12
CA PHE A 19 -3.31 3.22 2.89
C PHE A 19 -1.85 3.65 2.96
N MET A 20 -1.47 4.38 4.00
CA MET A 20 -0.17 5.02 4.05
C MET A 20 0.44 4.97 5.45
N HIS A 21 -0.13 5.67 6.44
CA HIS A 21 0.54 5.90 7.73
C HIS A 21 0.41 4.77 8.76
N CYS A 22 -0.36 3.73 8.47
CA CYS A 22 -0.45 2.53 9.27
C CYS A 22 0.89 1.78 9.24
N LYS A 23 1.32 1.22 10.38
CA LYS A 23 2.54 0.41 10.46
C LYS A 23 2.57 -0.73 9.42
N VAL A 24 1.43 -1.35 9.16
CA VAL A 24 1.25 -2.38 8.13
C VAL A 24 1.45 -1.77 6.74
N ALA A 25 0.77 -0.66 6.44
CA ALA A 25 0.87 -0.01 5.12
C ALA A 25 2.29 0.51 4.84
N HIS A 26 2.98 1.06 5.85
CA HIS A 26 4.38 1.46 5.75
C HIS A 26 5.28 0.29 5.34
N LEU A 27 5.11 -0.89 5.96
CA LEU A 27 5.88 -2.08 5.63
C LEU A 27 5.56 -2.59 4.21
N VAL A 28 4.29 -2.57 3.80
CA VAL A 28 3.90 -2.90 2.43
C VAL A 28 4.59 -1.98 1.43
N TRP A 29 4.51 -0.66 1.63
CA TRP A 29 5.18 0.31 0.76
C TRP A 29 6.69 0.12 0.74
N TYR A 30 7.32 -0.14 1.90
CA TYR A 30 8.74 -0.44 1.99
C TYR A 30 9.14 -1.64 1.12
N GLU A 31 8.41 -2.76 1.20
CA GLU A 31 8.71 -3.94 0.38
C GLU A 31 8.48 -3.69 -1.13
N ILE A 32 7.50 -2.86 -1.49
CA ILE A 32 7.27 -2.44 -2.87
C ILE A 32 8.39 -1.54 -3.39
N PHE A 33 8.84 -0.58 -2.60
CA PHE A 33 9.95 0.30 -2.97
C PHE A 33 11.25 -0.49 -3.13
N LYS A 34 11.54 -1.40 -2.19
CA LYS A 34 12.67 -2.31 -2.25
C LYS A 34 12.63 -3.18 -3.51
N TRP A 35 11.47 -3.72 -3.85
CA TRP A 35 11.28 -4.54 -5.04
C TRP A 35 11.49 -3.76 -6.34
N LEU A 36 11.04 -2.51 -6.40
CA LEU A 36 11.19 -1.65 -7.58
C LEU A 36 12.54 -0.90 -7.64
N GLY A 37 13.37 -0.99 -6.61
CA GLY A 37 14.61 -0.21 -6.51
C GLY A 37 14.37 1.29 -6.36
N VAL A 38 13.24 1.69 -5.76
CA VAL A 38 12.85 3.09 -5.54
C VAL A 38 13.28 3.53 -4.15
N VAL A 39 13.88 4.70 -4.04
CA VAL A 39 14.18 5.33 -2.74
C VAL A 39 13.25 6.52 -2.57
N LEU A 40 12.34 6.42 -1.60
CA LEU A 40 11.31 7.42 -1.34
C LEU A 40 11.08 7.55 0.16
N VAL A 41 11.04 8.79 0.65
CA VAL A 41 10.62 9.12 2.01
C VAL A 41 9.12 9.30 2.02
N MET A 42 8.41 8.65 2.95
CA MET A 42 6.96 8.71 3.02
C MET A 42 6.47 10.17 3.18
N PRO A 43 5.69 10.71 2.22
CA PRO A 43 5.21 12.09 2.27
C PRO A 43 4.05 12.27 3.28
N PRO A 44 3.53 13.49 3.48
CA PRO A 44 2.45 13.71 4.43
C PRO A 44 1.09 13.15 3.99
N ASN A 45 0.86 12.91 2.69
CA ASN A 45 -0.41 12.39 2.20
C ASN A 45 -0.27 11.52 0.94
N LEU A 46 -1.36 10.82 0.62
CA LEU A 46 -1.43 9.82 -0.45
C LEU A 46 -1.25 10.43 -1.86
N PHE A 47 -1.62 11.69 -2.08
CA PHE A 47 -1.47 12.35 -3.38
C PHE A 47 -0.01 12.62 -3.70
N TYR A 48 0.75 13.16 -2.73
CA TYR A 48 2.19 13.32 -2.90
C TYR A 48 2.90 11.98 -3.08
N LEU A 49 2.43 10.94 -2.39
CA LEU A 49 2.99 9.60 -2.58
C LEU A 49 2.78 9.11 -4.02
N PHE A 50 1.57 9.29 -4.56
CA PHE A 50 1.28 8.95 -5.94
C PHE A 50 2.15 9.73 -6.94
N ASP A 51 2.32 11.04 -6.72
CA ASP A 51 3.11 11.89 -7.60
C ASP A 51 4.59 11.48 -7.60
N TYR A 52 5.18 11.28 -6.42
CA TYR A 52 6.57 10.85 -6.29
C TYR A 52 6.79 9.45 -6.83
N PHE A 53 5.86 8.53 -6.56
CA PHE A 53 5.92 7.16 -7.08
C PHE A 53 5.80 7.15 -8.61
N SER A 54 4.90 7.96 -9.17
CA SER A 54 4.73 8.09 -10.63
C SER A 54 5.95 8.72 -11.30
N ALA A 55 6.58 9.69 -10.64
CA ALA A 55 7.78 10.37 -11.12
C ALA A 55 9.03 9.47 -11.15
N ALA A 56 9.05 8.39 -10.36
CA ALA A 56 10.14 7.40 -10.38
C ALA A 56 10.19 6.56 -11.67
N ALA A 57 9.18 6.66 -12.55
CA ALA A 57 9.16 5.92 -13.80
C ALA A 57 9.96 6.64 -14.90
N PHE A 58 10.98 5.98 -15.45
CA PHE A 58 11.90 6.55 -16.45
C PHE A 58 11.42 6.45 -17.92
N SER A 59 10.25 5.87 -18.19
CA SER A 59 9.69 5.68 -19.53
C SER A 59 8.16 5.61 -19.54
N LYS A 60 7.53 5.77 -20.71
CA LYS A 60 6.07 5.58 -20.86
C LYS A 60 5.61 4.17 -20.48
N LYS A 61 6.42 3.14 -20.81
CA LYS A 61 6.11 1.74 -20.46
C LYS A 61 6.20 1.52 -18.96
N SER A 62 7.26 2.01 -18.31
CA SER A 62 7.40 1.93 -16.86
C SER A 62 6.32 2.75 -16.15
N SER A 63 5.89 3.89 -16.68
CA SER A 63 4.80 4.69 -16.09
C SER A 63 3.49 3.90 -15.96
N LYS A 64 3.13 3.09 -16.97
CA LYS A 64 1.98 2.17 -16.86
C LYS A 64 2.20 1.12 -15.77
N GLY A 65 3.38 0.53 -15.70
CA GLY A 65 3.74 -0.44 -14.66
C GLY A 65 3.59 0.13 -13.26
N PHE A 66 4.16 1.30 -13.00
CA PHE A 66 4.04 1.99 -11.72
C PHE A 66 2.59 2.30 -11.36
N ARG A 67 1.76 2.74 -12.32
CA ARG A 67 0.31 2.92 -12.06
C ARG A 67 -0.40 1.61 -11.71
N MET A 68 -0.05 0.50 -12.36
CA MET A 68 -0.63 -0.81 -12.01
C MET A 68 -0.21 -1.24 -10.61
N VAL A 69 1.07 -1.09 -10.25
CA VAL A 69 1.57 -1.37 -8.90
C VAL A 69 0.85 -0.50 -7.87
N TRP A 70 0.68 0.79 -8.14
CA TRP A 70 -0.05 1.71 -7.26
C TRP A 70 -1.45 1.19 -6.93
N HIS A 71 -2.24 0.87 -7.96
CA HIS A 71 -3.60 0.37 -7.76
C HIS A 71 -3.61 -1.01 -7.08
N ALA A 72 -2.67 -1.89 -7.42
CA ALA A 72 -2.55 -3.20 -6.80
C ALA A 72 -2.24 -3.10 -5.30
N VAL A 73 -1.34 -2.20 -4.88
CA VAL A 73 -1.03 -1.98 -3.45
C VAL A 73 -2.25 -1.48 -2.68
N LEU A 74 -2.93 -0.46 -3.19
CA LEU A 74 -4.15 0.06 -2.54
C LEU A 74 -5.23 -1.01 -2.43
N TRP A 75 -5.42 -1.78 -3.50
CA TRP A 75 -6.38 -2.89 -3.53
C TRP A 75 -6.03 -3.98 -2.51
N SER A 76 -4.78 -4.45 -2.47
CA SER A 76 -4.36 -5.51 -1.54
C SER A 76 -4.49 -5.07 -0.08
N ILE A 77 -4.13 -3.82 0.26
CA ILE A 77 -4.32 -3.27 1.61
C ILE A 77 -5.81 -3.24 1.97
N TRP A 78 -6.67 -2.73 1.09
CA TRP A 78 -8.11 -2.67 1.31
C TRP A 78 -8.72 -4.08 1.48
N LYS A 79 -8.29 -5.02 0.63
CA LYS A 79 -8.73 -6.41 0.68
C LYS A 79 -8.32 -7.08 1.99
N ALA A 80 -7.09 -6.90 2.45
CA ALA A 80 -6.63 -7.43 3.73
C ALA A 80 -7.41 -6.86 4.91
N ARG A 81 -7.68 -5.55 4.92
CA ARG A 81 -8.54 -4.89 5.92
C ARG A 81 -9.95 -5.50 5.96
N ASN A 82 -10.55 -5.76 4.81
CA ASN A 82 -11.86 -6.41 4.76
C ASN A 82 -11.82 -7.87 5.20
N ASN A 83 -10.80 -8.63 4.82
CA ASN A 83 -10.63 -10.00 5.26
C ASN A 83 -10.47 -10.11 6.79
N LYS A 84 -9.75 -9.18 7.42
CA LYS A 84 -9.65 -9.10 8.88
C LYS A 84 -11.02 -8.83 9.52
N ILE A 85 -11.82 -7.92 8.97
CA ILE A 85 -13.13 -7.53 9.53
C ILE A 85 -14.19 -8.62 9.34
N PHE A 86 -14.32 -9.16 8.13
CA PHE A 86 -15.42 -10.06 7.79
C PHE A 86 -15.09 -11.53 8.01
N ASN A 87 -13.80 -11.90 7.95
CA ASN A 87 -13.36 -13.29 8.00
C ASN A 87 -12.38 -13.57 9.16
N GLY A 88 -12.01 -12.56 9.97
CA GLY A 88 -11.08 -12.72 11.08
C GLY A 88 -9.65 -13.09 10.67
N ILE A 89 -9.30 -12.95 9.40
CA ILE A 89 -7.98 -13.34 8.88
C ILE A 89 -6.92 -12.35 9.40
N ALA A 90 -5.78 -12.88 9.85
CA ALA A 90 -4.66 -12.07 10.32
C ALA A 90 -4.10 -11.18 9.21
N VAL A 91 -3.59 -10.00 9.60
CA VAL A 91 -3.00 -9.04 8.67
C VAL A 91 -1.49 -9.21 8.68
N ASP A 92 -0.91 -9.72 7.60
CA ASP A 92 0.53 -9.81 7.40
C ASP A 92 0.97 -8.83 6.28
N PRO A 93 1.78 -7.80 6.58
CA PRO A 93 2.26 -6.86 5.56
C PRO A 93 3.08 -7.52 4.45
N LEU A 94 3.80 -8.62 4.71
CA LEU A 94 4.60 -9.30 3.70
C LEU A 94 3.70 -10.04 2.70
N GLU A 95 2.67 -10.73 3.20
CA GLU A 95 1.67 -11.39 2.34
C GLU A 95 0.93 -10.37 1.46
N ILE A 96 0.57 -9.21 2.02
CA ILE A 96 -0.08 -8.12 1.28
C ILE A 96 0.83 -7.59 0.17
N ALA A 97 2.13 -7.41 0.46
CA ALA A 97 3.10 -6.95 -0.52
C ALA A 97 3.28 -7.97 -1.65
N GLU A 98 3.37 -9.26 -1.34
CA GLU A 98 3.43 -10.32 -2.35
C GLU A 98 2.16 -10.39 -3.19
N GLU A 99 0.98 -10.27 -2.57
CA GLU A 99 -0.28 -10.20 -3.32
C GLU A 99 -0.30 -8.99 -4.27
N ALA A 100 0.12 -7.81 -3.81
CA ALA A 100 0.19 -6.61 -4.65
C ALA A 100 1.15 -6.80 -5.83
N LYS A 101 2.32 -7.43 -5.62
CA LYS A 101 3.24 -7.79 -6.70
C LYS A 101 2.53 -8.70 -7.71
N VAL A 102 1.97 -9.82 -7.27
CA VAL A 102 1.28 -10.79 -8.14
C VAL A 102 0.13 -10.16 -8.92
N VAL A 103 -0.69 -9.34 -8.27
CA VAL A 103 -1.84 -8.66 -8.91
C VAL A 103 -1.39 -7.64 -9.95
N SER A 104 -0.25 -6.97 -9.76
CA SER A 104 0.27 -5.98 -10.72
C SER A 104 0.79 -6.59 -12.04
N TRP A 105 1.00 -7.91 -12.08
CA TRP A 105 1.47 -8.65 -13.26
C TRP A 105 0.35 -9.34 -14.06
N LYS A 106 -0.87 -9.40 -13.51
CA LYS A 106 -2.04 -9.94 -14.20
C LYS A 106 -2.69 -8.88 -15.08
#